data_AF-A0A9N9JIJ4-F1
#
_entry.id   AF-A0A9N9JIJ4-F1
#
_cell.length_a   1.000
_cell.length_b   1.000
_cell.length_c   1.000
_cell.angle_alpha   90.00
_cell.angle_beta   90.00
_cell.angle_gamma   90.00
#
_symmetry.space_group_name_H-M   'P 1'
#
loop_
_entity.id
_entity.type
_entity.pdbx_description
1 polymer ?
#
loop_
_entity_poly.entity_id
_entity_poly.type
_entity_poly.pdbx_seq_one_letter_code
_entity_poly.pdbx_strand_id
1 'polypeptide(L)'
;GPVQERELVKTKSMYFNDTLSSGAIDNIVRLVEIMPIGAIAELSAYGGILATQPGNLTAFVHRTGIAYHLLITVPLTGNSTADTPIWAWIKQWDTMVRPFSNHQSYQGFLDSDLQDPEKSYFGDNFQKLQDIKAKYDPKNVFSSGQPNFGADSSPLTNQNSPDTFVPGTCPWVSGGNPPGPRSSGIGKNDNRWMMLTRVLGFVVIML
;
A
#
# COMPACT_ATOMS: atom_id res chain seq x y z
N GLY A 1 -8.48 -13.18 -28.62
CA GLY A 1 -8.83 -13.80 -27.32
C GLY A 1 -10.01 -13.03 -26.73
N PRO A 2 -10.73 -13.58 -25.73
CA PRO A 2 -11.76 -12.81 -25.04
C PRO A 2 -11.13 -11.54 -24.46
N VAL A 3 -11.82 -10.41 -24.63
CA VAL A 3 -11.44 -9.16 -23.98
C VAL A 3 -11.65 -9.38 -22.49
N GLN A 4 -10.59 -9.28 -21.70
CA GLN A 4 -10.72 -9.26 -20.25
C GLN A 4 -11.39 -7.92 -19.89
N GLU A 5 -12.68 -7.96 -19.61
CA GLU A 5 -13.39 -6.81 -19.05
C GLU A 5 -12.73 -6.49 -17.71
N ARG A 6 -12.18 -5.27 -17.59
CA ARG A 6 -11.69 -4.80 -16.28
C ARG A 6 -12.92 -4.50 -15.45
N GLU A 7 -12.98 -5.10 -14.26
CA GLU A 7 -13.91 -4.63 -13.24
C GLU A 7 -13.61 -3.15 -12.98
N LEU A 8 -14.65 -2.31 -13.09
CA LEU A 8 -14.54 -0.91 -12.72
C LEU A 8 -14.58 -0.86 -11.20
N VAL A 9 -13.47 -0.46 -10.59
CA VAL A 9 -13.31 -0.45 -9.15
C VAL A 9 -12.65 0.85 -8.76
N LYS A 10 -13.18 1.53 -7.73
CA LYS A 10 -12.46 2.62 -7.06
C LYS A 10 -11.84 2.09 -5.79
N THR A 11 -10.58 2.47 -5.57
CA THR A 11 -9.86 2.13 -4.34
C THR A 11 -9.40 3.39 -3.63
N LYS A 12 -9.25 3.29 -2.31
CA LYS A 12 -8.48 4.20 -1.47
C LYS A 12 -7.64 3.41 -0.50
N SER A 13 -6.41 3.85 -0.29
CA SER A 13 -5.54 3.26 0.72
C SER A 13 -4.97 4.34 1.62
N MET A 14 -4.75 4.00 2.90
CA MET A 14 -4.13 4.91 3.86
C MET A 14 -3.35 4.15 4.93
N TYR A 15 -2.22 4.72 5.35
CA TYR A 15 -1.38 4.17 6.41
C TYR A 15 -1.51 4.96 7.72
N PHE A 16 -1.37 4.26 8.84
CA PHE A 16 -1.41 4.85 10.18
C PHE A 16 -0.13 4.48 10.93
N ASN A 17 0.49 5.47 11.57
CA ASN A 17 1.75 5.25 12.27
C ASN A 17 1.56 4.58 13.63
N ASP A 18 0.49 4.96 14.33
CA ASP A 18 0.23 4.58 15.70
C ASP A 18 -1.13 3.87 15.83
N THR A 19 -1.49 3.53 17.07
CA THR A 19 -2.82 3.04 17.41
C THR A 19 -3.90 4.00 16.90
N LEU A 20 -4.96 3.44 16.30
CA LEU A 20 -6.10 4.24 15.87
C LEU A 20 -6.73 4.96 17.07
N SER A 21 -6.91 6.28 16.94
CA SER A 21 -7.64 7.07 17.92
C SER A 21 -9.12 6.67 17.95
N SER A 22 -9.82 6.96 19.05
CA SER A 22 -11.27 6.74 19.11
C SER A 22 -12.01 7.45 17.98
N GLY A 23 -11.62 8.69 17.66
CA GLY A 23 -12.20 9.43 16.53
C GLY A 23 -11.96 8.78 15.17
N ALA A 24 -10.81 8.15 14.95
CA ALA A 24 -10.55 7.38 13.74
C ALA A 24 -11.47 6.15 13.68
N ILE A 25 -11.58 5.40 14.78
CA ILE A 25 -12.43 4.21 14.89
C ILE A 25 -13.90 4.58 14.64
N ASP A 26 -14.42 5.62 15.31
CA ASP A 26 -15.80 6.07 15.18
C ASP A 26 -16.15 6.44 13.72
N ASN A 27 -15.25 7.16 13.04
CA ASN A 27 -15.43 7.54 11.64
C ASN A 27 -15.35 6.33 10.68
N ILE A 28 -14.42 5.40 10.93
CA ILE A 28 -14.32 4.15 10.15
C ILE A 28 -15.61 3.35 10.30
N VAL A 29 -16.08 3.11 11.53
CA VAL A 29 -17.32 2.36 11.80
C VAL A 29 -18.50 3.01 11.11
N ARG A 30 -18.66 4.33 11.24
CA ARG A 30 -19.76 5.07 10.60
C ARG A 30 -19.77 4.92 9.08
N LEU A 31 -18.61 4.91 8.43
CA LEU A 31 -18.52 4.74 6.97
C LEU A 31 -18.75 3.29 6.54
N VAL A 32 -18.39 2.32 7.37
CA VAL A 32 -18.67 0.90 7.15
C VAL A 32 -20.16 0.58 7.29
N GLU A 33 -20.88 1.20 8.24
CA GLU A 33 -22.32 1.00 8.44
C GLU A 33 -23.17 1.41 7.21
N ILE A 34 -22.69 2.36 6.42
CA ILE A 34 -23.37 2.86 5.21
C ILE A 34 -22.69 2.39 3.91
N MET A 35 -21.86 1.35 4.01
CA MET A 35 -21.05 0.87 2.90
C MET A 35 -21.94 0.37 1.72
N PRO A 36 -21.64 0.76 0.47
CA PRO A 36 -22.33 0.24 -0.70
C PRO A 36 -22.20 -1.28 -0.83
N ILE A 37 -23.19 -1.93 -1.43
CA ILE A 37 -23.14 -3.37 -1.69
C ILE A 37 -21.90 -3.71 -2.53
N GLY A 38 -21.14 -4.71 -2.09
CA GLY A 38 -19.93 -5.17 -2.76
C GLY A 38 -18.67 -4.37 -2.43
N ALA A 39 -18.76 -3.28 -1.66
CA ALA A 39 -17.57 -2.64 -1.12
C ALA A 39 -16.92 -3.47 -0.01
N ILE A 40 -15.63 -3.25 0.20
CA ILE A 40 -14.80 -3.89 1.21
C ILE A 40 -13.96 -2.81 1.88
N ALA A 41 -13.89 -2.83 3.22
CA ALA A 41 -12.86 -2.13 3.98
C ALA A 41 -12.01 -3.16 4.74
N GLU A 42 -10.71 -3.17 4.48
CA GLU A 42 -9.74 -4.07 5.10
C GLU A 42 -8.74 -3.27 5.93
N LEU A 43 -8.74 -3.50 7.25
CA LEU A 43 -7.71 -2.97 8.15
C LEU A 43 -6.69 -4.07 8.45
N SER A 44 -5.50 -3.92 7.88
CA SER A 44 -4.39 -4.85 8.04
C SER A 44 -3.37 -4.30 9.03
N ALA A 45 -3.00 -5.10 10.04
CA ALA A 45 -1.94 -4.76 10.98
C ALA A 45 -0.56 -4.85 10.31
N TYR A 46 0.26 -3.84 10.54
CA TYR A 46 1.62 -3.72 10.05
C TYR A 46 2.63 -3.90 11.20
N GLY A 47 3.92 -3.83 10.87
CA GLY A 47 5.01 -4.07 11.81
C GLY A 47 5.71 -5.40 11.52
N GLY A 48 6.11 -6.12 12.58
CA GLY A 48 6.90 -7.35 12.45
C GLY A 48 8.19 -7.11 11.66
N ILE A 49 8.48 -7.99 10.69
CA ILE A 49 9.69 -7.87 9.87
C ILE A 49 9.74 -6.55 9.08
N LEU A 50 8.59 -6.00 8.65
CA LEU A 50 8.57 -4.73 7.91
C LEU A 50 9.13 -3.58 8.75
N ALA A 51 8.82 -3.54 10.06
CA ALA A 51 9.32 -2.50 10.95
C ALA A 51 10.84 -2.58 11.19
N THR A 52 11.44 -3.75 10.99
CA THR A 52 12.90 -3.97 11.16
C THR A 52 13.73 -3.51 9.97
N GLN A 53 13.11 -3.17 8.84
CA GLN A 53 13.81 -2.85 7.59
C GLN A 53 13.75 -1.35 7.30
N PRO A 54 14.85 -0.72 6.86
CA PRO A 54 14.86 0.70 6.48
C PRO A 54 13.84 1.02 5.38
N GLY A 55 13.15 2.15 5.48
CA GLY A 55 12.19 2.63 4.48
C GLY A 55 12.82 2.86 3.08
N ASN A 56 14.12 3.14 3.04
CA ASN A 56 14.87 3.36 1.79
C ASN A 56 15.50 2.09 1.18
N LEU A 57 15.23 0.91 1.75
CA LEU A 57 15.79 -0.35 1.28
C LEU A 57 15.25 -0.76 -0.10
N THR A 58 14.00 -0.44 -0.38
CA THR A 58 13.35 -0.68 -1.69
C THR A 58 12.45 0.50 -2.04
N ALA A 59 11.81 0.50 -3.22
CA ALA A 59 10.82 1.52 -3.58
C ALA A 59 9.60 1.55 -2.63
N PHE A 60 9.38 0.50 -1.82
CA PHE A 60 8.32 0.41 -0.84
C PHE A 60 8.75 1.01 0.50
N VAL A 61 8.21 2.19 0.82
CA VAL A 61 8.63 3.01 1.98
C VAL A 61 7.90 2.73 3.28
N HIS A 62 6.69 2.13 3.20
CA HIS A 62 5.77 1.99 4.33
C HIS A 62 6.19 0.84 5.26
N ARG A 63 7.25 1.07 6.03
CA ARG A 63 7.95 0.06 6.84
C ARG A 63 7.98 0.45 8.33
N THR A 64 9.07 1.07 8.76
CA THR A 64 9.28 1.48 10.16
C THR A 64 8.24 2.50 10.58
N GLY A 65 7.62 2.28 11.73
CA GLY A 65 6.65 3.21 12.31
C GLY A 65 5.28 3.17 11.65
N ILE A 66 4.93 2.13 10.89
CA ILE A 66 3.57 1.89 10.38
C ILE A 66 2.89 0.81 11.23
N ALA A 67 1.77 1.15 11.86
CA ALA A 67 0.96 0.24 12.67
C ALA A 67 -0.17 -0.42 11.87
N TYR A 68 -0.79 0.31 10.93
CA TYR A 68 -1.91 -0.20 10.14
C TYR A 68 -1.90 0.29 8.70
N HIS A 69 -2.49 -0.52 7.82
CA HIS A 69 -2.90 -0.13 6.48
C HIS A 69 -4.39 -0.39 6.33
N LEU A 70 -5.11 0.62 5.88
CA LEU A 70 -6.52 0.52 5.55
C LEU A 70 -6.69 0.59 4.04
N LEU A 71 -7.32 -0.43 3.47
CA LEU A 71 -7.72 -0.50 2.06
C LEU A 71 -9.23 -0.46 1.97
N ILE A 72 -9.75 0.43 1.11
CA ILE A 72 -11.15 0.52 0.76
C ILE A 72 -11.27 0.24 -0.72
N THR A 73 -12.17 -0.67 -1.09
CA THR A 73 -12.42 -1.08 -2.46
C THR A 73 -13.92 -1.05 -2.69
N VAL A 74 -14.39 -0.45 -3.78
CA VAL A 74 -15.80 -0.44 -4.16
C VAL A 74 -15.98 -0.68 -5.65
N PRO A 75 -16.84 -1.62 -6.06
CA PRO A 75 -17.19 -1.80 -7.45
C PRO A 75 -17.99 -0.61 -7.97
N LEU A 76 -17.77 -0.29 -9.24
CA LEU A 76 -18.49 0.70 -10.01
C LEU A 76 -19.20 0.00 -11.17
N THR A 77 -20.28 0.60 -11.62
CA THR A 77 -21.09 0.07 -12.73
C THR A 77 -20.70 0.68 -14.07
N GLY A 78 -19.97 1.79 -14.07
CA GLY A 78 -19.70 2.59 -15.27
C GLY A 78 -20.85 3.52 -15.66
N ASN A 79 -21.98 3.44 -14.96
CA ASN A 79 -23.10 4.35 -15.11
C ASN A 79 -22.93 5.53 -14.12
N SER A 80 -22.71 6.73 -14.64
CA SER A 80 -22.45 7.91 -13.82
C SER A 80 -23.54 8.20 -12.78
N THR A 81 -24.82 8.03 -13.13
CA THR A 81 -25.94 8.24 -12.21
C THR A 81 -25.94 7.22 -11.08
N ALA A 82 -25.72 5.94 -11.39
CA ALA A 82 -25.66 4.87 -10.39
C ALA A 82 -24.41 4.98 -9.50
N ASP A 83 -23.29 5.41 -10.08
CA ASP A 83 -22.00 5.50 -9.39
C ASP A 83 -21.87 6.78 -8.55
N THR A 84 -22.67 7.82 -8.80
CA THR A 84 -22.64 9.10 -8.06
C THR A 84 -22.68 8.92 -6.53
N PRO A 85 -23.63 8.18 -5.93
CA PRO A 85 -23.62 7.94 -4.49
C PRO A 85 -22.41 7.14 -4.00
N ILE A 86 -21.87 6.23 -4.82
CA ILE A 86 -20.66 5.46 -4.50
C ILE A 86 -19.44 6.38 -4.44
N TRP A 87 -19.30 7.27 -5.43
CA TRP A 87 -18.25 8.30 -5.44
C TRP A 87 -18.34 9.22 -4.22
N ALA A 88 -19.55 9.64 -3.85
CA ALA A 88 -19.77 10.46 -2.66
C ALA A 88 -19.40 9.72 -1.37
N TRP A 89 -19.73 8.43 -1.26
CA TRP A 89 -19.35 7.60 -0.12
C TRP A 89 -17.84 7.43 -0.02
N ILE A 90 -17.15 7.00 -1.09
CA ILE A 90 -15.72 6.72 -1.01
C ILE A 90 -14.89 7.99 -0.76
N LYS A 91 -15.36 9.16 -1.23
CA LYS A 91 -14.72 10.45 -0.96
C LYS A 91 -14.79 10.86 0.51
N GLN A 92 -15.80 10.42 1.27
CA GLN A 92 -15.90 10.75 2.70
C GLN A 92 -14.72 10.22 3.51
N TRP A 93 -14.09 9.11 3.08
CA TRP A 93 -12.91 8.56 3.74
C TRP A 93 -11.72 9.55 3.77
N ASP A 94 -11.55 10.35 2.72
CA ASP A 94 -10.50 11.37 2.69
C ASP A 94 -10.79 12.53 3.66
N THR A 95 -12.06 12.85 3.89
CA THR A 95 -12.43 13.94 4.80
C THR A 95 -12.54 13.50 6.25
N MET A 96 -12.95 12.25 6.50
CA MET A 96 -13.29 11.76 7.85
C MET A 96 -12.20 10.87 8.46
N VAL A 97 -11.40 10.17 7.64
CA VAL A 97 -10.44 9.18 8.14
C VAL A 97 -9.00 9.55 7.80
N ARG A 98 -8.72 10.04 6.60
CA ARG A 98 -7.36 10.46 6.19
C ARG A 98 -6.70 11.49 7.13
N PRO A 99 -7.40 12.43 7.81
CA PRO A 99 -6.75 13.31 8.78
C PRO A 99 -6.13 12.59 10.00
N PHE A 100 -6.53 11.35 10.27
CA PHE A 100 -5.94 10.51 11.31
C PHE A 100 -4.80 9.62 10.78
N SER A 101 -4.59 9.58 9.45
CA SER A 101 -3.57 8.79 8.81
C SER A 101 -2.27 9.59 8.65
N ASN A 102 -1.20 8.95 8.18
CA ASN A 102 0.05 9.63 7.85
C ASN A 102 0.05 10.23 6.43
N HIS A 103 -1.12 10.30 5.80
CA HIS A 103 -1.36 10.73 4.41
C HIS A 103 -0.70 9.91 3.31
N GLN A 104 0.02 8.83 3.63
CA GLN A 104 0.59 7.91 2.65
C GLN A 104 -0.43 6.89 2.16
N SER A 105 -0.20 6.38 0.95
CA SER A 105 -1.05 5.41 0.26
C SER A 105 -0.19 4.37 -0.45
N TYR A 106 -0.72 3.19 -0.72
CA TYR A 106 0.03 2.13 -1.39
C TYR A 106 -0.06 2.28 -2.90
N GLN A 107 1.09 2.28 -3.59
CA GLN A 107 1.17 2.45 -5.05
C GLN A 107 0.49 1.34 -5.85
N GLY A 108 0.24 0.18 -5.23
CA GLY A 108 -0.52 -0.91 -5.86
C GLY A 108 -1.99 -0.59 -6.07
N PHE A 109 -2.53 0.41 -5.35
CA PHE A 109 -3.93 0.85 -5.43
C PHE A 109 -3.98 2.31 -5.86
N LEU A 110 -4.03 2.52 -7.18
CA LEU A 110 -3.95 3.86 -7.74
C LEU A 110 -5.18 4.68 -7.40
N ASP A 111 -4.90 5.82 -6.76
CA ASP A 111 -5.87 6.84 -6.43
C ASP A 111 -5.51 8.15 -7.12
N SER A 112 -6.37 8.55 -8.05
CA SER A 112 -6.32 9.83 -8.76
C SER A 112 -6.63 11.04 -7.88
N ASP A 113 -7.15 10.82 -6.67
CA ASP A 113 -7.64 11.89 -5.80
C ASP A 113 -6.55 12.38 -4.83
N LEU A 114 -5.37 11.74 -4.83
CA LEU A 114 -4.24 12.16 -4.00
C LEU A 114 -3.70 13.50 -4.47
N GLN A 115 -3.46 14.40 -3.52
CA GLN A 115 -2.90 15.73 -3.82
C GLN A 115 -1.44 15.68 -4.27
N ASP A 116 -0.65 14.80 -3.66
CA ASP A 116 0.77 14.58 -3.94
C ASP A 116 1.01 13.06 -4.04
N PRO A 117 0.61 12.42 -5.16
CA PRO A 117 0.72 10.97 -5.31
C PRO A 117 2.17 10.50 -5.22
N GLU A 118 3.13 11.26 -5.74
CA GLU A 118 4.57 10.99 -5.66
C GLU A 118 5.01 10.72 -4.22
N LYS A 119 4.75 11.69 -3.33
CA LYS A 119 5.13 11.61 -1.92
C LYS A 119 4.26 10.63 -1.15
N SER A 120 2.97 10.54 -1.49
CA SER A 120 2.04 9.61 -0.83
C SER A 120 2.46 8.15 -1.04
N TYR A 121 2.94 7.82 -2.24
CA TYR A 121 3.34 6.46 -2.63
C TYR A 121 4.80 6.12 -2.29
N PHE A 122 5.72 7.05 -2.53
CA PHE A 122 7.15 6.76 -2.51
C PHE A 122 7.90 7.55 -1.44
N GLY A 123 7.26 8.48 -0.73
CA GLY A 123 7.89 9.32 0.27
C GLY A 123 9.22 9.91 -0.22
N ASP A 124 10.25 9.82 0.62
CA ASP A 124 11.59 10.34 0.30
C ASP A 124 12.32 9.53 -0.78
N ASN A 125 11.84 8.33 -1.13
CA ASN A 125 12.46 7.51 -2.18
C ASN A 125 12.11 7.99 -3.59
N PHE A 126 11.15 8.90 -3.75
CA PHE A 126 10.70 9.37 -5.06
C PHE A 126 11.85 9.94 -5.90
N GLN A 127 12.73 10.74 -5.30
CA GLN A 127 13.87 11.35 -6.01
C GLN A 127 14.80 10.28 -6.61
N LYS A 128 15.14 9.24 -5.83
CA LYS A 128 15.99 8.13 -6.32
C LYS A 128 15.32 7.38 -7.47
N LEU A 129 13.99 7.26 -7.47
CA LEU A 129 13.24 6.64 -8.55
C LEU A 129 13.27 7.51 -9.83
N GLN A 130 13.21 8.83 -9.70
CA GLN A 130 13.41 9.74 -10.84
C GLN A 130 14.80 9.58 -11.46
N ASP A 131 15.84 9.51 -10.64
CA ASP A 131 17.22 9.34 -11.11
C ASP A 131 17.39 8.02 -11.88
N ILE A 132 16.81 6.93 -11.35
CA ILE A 132 16.79 5.62 -12.01
C ILE A 132 16.02 5.70 -13.34
N LYS A 133 14.84 6.33 -13.35
CA LYS A 133 14.05 6.51 -14.56
C LYS A 133 14.81 7.29 -15.63
N ALA A 134 15.46 8.39 -15.28
CA ALA A 134 16.25 9.21 -16.20
C ALA A 134 17.44 8.42 -16.80
N LYS A 135 18.08 7.57 -16.00
CA LYS A 135 19.19 6.73 -16.45
C LYS A 135 18.76 5.63 -17.44
N TYR A 136 17.67 4.93 -17.14
CA TYR A 136 17.28 3.71 -17.86
C TYR A 136 16.18 3.91 -18.91
N ASP A 137 15.38 4.97 -18.79
CA ASP A 137 14.36 5.33 -19.78
C ASP A 137 14.35 6.85 -20.07
N PRO A 138 15.46 7.40 -20.60
CA PRO A 138 15.60 8.83 -20.89
C PRO A 138 14.63 9.34 -21.95
N LYS A 139 14.05 8.45 -22.76
CA LYS A 139 13.05 8.79 -23.79
C LYS A 139 11.61 8.63 -23.29
N ASN A 140 11.43 8.25 -22.02
CA ASN A 140 10.15 7.98 -21.38
C ASN A 140 9.25 7.05 -22.21
N VAL A 141 9.83 6.00 -22.79
CA VAL A 141 9.10 5.00 -23.60
C VAL A 141 8.06 4.28 -22.74
N PHE A 142 8.37 4.06 -21.46
CA PHE A 142 7.46 3.43 -20.50
C PHE A 142 6.75 4.50 -19.66
N SER A 143 5.61 5.00 -20.15
CA SER A 143 4.75 5.92 -19.41
C SER A 143 3.40 5.26 -19.12
N SER A 144 2.96 5.30 -17.85
CA SER A 144 1.72 4.69 -17.38
C SER A 144 0.67 5.70 -16.91
N GLY A 145 0.90 7.00 -17.11
CA GLY A 145 0.00 8.08 -16.63
C GLY A 145 -0.03 8.23 -15.10
N GLN A 146 0.86 7.56 -14.38
CA GLN A 146 1.14 7.75 -12.95
C GLN A 146 2.00 9.01 -12.72
N PRO A 147 2.17 9.47 -11.44
CA PRO A 147 3.10 10.53 -11.06
C PRO A 147 4.31 10.64 -11.98
N ASN A 148 4.42 11.78 -12.66
CA ASN A 148 5.41 12.01 -13.70
C ASN A 148 6.79 12.04 -13.02
N PHE A 149 7.58 10.99 -13.22
CA PHE A 149 9.01 10.97 -12.89
C PHE A 149 9.82 11.89 -13.84
N GLY A 150 9.29 13.07 -14.16
CA GLY A 150 9.83 14.00 -15.15
C GLY A 150 11.31 14.25 -14.91
N ALA A 151 12.08 14.17 -15.99
CA ALA A 151 13.48 14.53 -16.00
C ALA A 151 13.60 16.05 -15.86
N ASP A 152 13.83 16.54 -14.66
CA ASP A 152 14.43 17.86 -14.50
C ASP A 152 15.92 17.73 -14.82
N SER A 153 16.38 18.50 -15.80
CA SER A 153 17.67 18.35 -16.47
C SER A 153 18.84 18.91 -15.67
N SER A 154 18.98 18.53 -14.40
CA SER A 154 20.15 18.85 -13.58
C SER A 154 21.12 17.65 -13.52
N PRO A 155 22.41 17.82 -13.89
CA PRO A 155 23.35 16.71 -13.93
C PRO A 155 23.75 16.33 -12.50
N LEU A 156 23.21 15.21 -11.97
CA LEU A 156 23.70 14.63 -10.73
C LEU A 156 24.97 13.82 -10.98
N THR A 157 26.06 14.28 -10.38
CA THR A 157 27.36 13.63 -10.40
C THR A 157 27.44 12.54 -9.34
N ASN A 158 27.71 11.32 -9.83
CA ASN A 158 28.38 10.18 -9.21
C ASN A 158 28.40 10.08 -7.66
N GLN A 159 27.69 9.09 -7.11
CA GLN A 159 28.00 8.47 -5.82
C GLN A 159 27.97 6.95 -6.00
N ASN A 160 29.12 6.32 -5.76
CA ASN A 160 29.38 4.89 -5.91
C ASN A 160 28.43 4.04 -5.05
N SER A 161 27.68 3.10 -5.64
CA SER A 161 27.01 2.01 -4.91
C SER A 161 27.77 0.70 -5.16
N PRO A 162 28.24 -0.02 -4.12
CA PRO A 162 28.91 -1.30 -4.27
C PRO A 162 27.85 -2.41 -4.37
N ASP A 163 27.21 -2.55 -5.53
CA ASP A 163 26.22 -3.60 -5.76
C ASP A 163 26.94 -4.94 -6.06
N THR A 164 27.63 -5.50 -5.07
CA THR A 164 28.16 -6.87 -5.14
C THR A 164 27.11 -7.85 -4.62
N PHE A 165 26.44 -8.54 -5.55
CA PHE A 165 25.53 -9.63 -5.23
C PHE A 165 26.29 -10.79 -4.56
N VAL A 166 25.97 -11.10 -3.30
CA VAL A 166 26.53 -12.26 -2.57
C VAL A 166 25.52 -13.41 -2.60
N PRO A 167 25.83 -14.55 -3.24
CA PRO A 167 24.96 -15.73 -3.27
C PRO A 167 24.61 -16.21 -1.86
N GLY A 168 23.32 -16.48 -1.59
CA GLY A 168 22.84 -16.99 -0.30
C GLY A 168 22.41 -15.93 0.71
N THR A 169 22.63 -14.65 0.41
CA THR A 169 22.05 -13.54 1.19
C THR A 169 20.87 -12.96 0.41
N CYS A 170 19.80 -12.56 1.10
CA CYS A 170 18.80 -11.69 0.49
C CYS A 170 19.31 -10.26 0.66
N PRO A 171 19.73 -9.54 -0.41
CA PRO A 171 20.27 -8.18 -0.28
C PRO A 171 19.27 -7.19 0.33
N TRP A 172 18.00 -7.58 0.36
CA TRP A 172 16.85 -6.77 0.71
C TRP A 172 16.30 -7.11 2.11
N VAL A 173 17.09 -7.80 2.93
CA VAL A 173 16.82 -8.04 4.36
C VAL A 173 18.10 -7.76 5.14
N SER A 174 18.11 -6.72 5.97
CA SER A 174 19.19 -6.49 6.92
C SER A 174 19.23 -7.65 7.93
N GLY A 175 20.35 -8.40 7.94
CA GLY A 175 20.66 -9.37 8.99
C GLY A 175 19.97 -10.75 8.92
N GLY A 176 19.45 -11.21 7.78
CA GLY A 176 18.79 -12.53 7.74
C GLY A 176 18.71 -13.22 6.38
N ASN A 177 18.70 -14.55 6.43
CA ASN A 177 18.30 -15.41 5.31
C ASN A 177 16.90 -15.00 4.80
N PRO A 178 16.59 -15.22 3.51
CA PRO A 178 15.28 -14.89 2.96
C PRO A 178 14.18 -15.52 3.83
N PRO A 179 13.08 -14.80 4.12
CA PRO A 179 11.92 -15.44 4.72
C PRO A 179 11.53 -16.60 3.80
N GLY A 180 11.30 -17.77 4.39
CA GLY A 180 10.83 -18.94 3.65
C GLY A 180 9.59 -18.60 2.79
N PRO A 181 9.25 -19.45 1.81
CA PRO A 181 8.05 -19.25 1.00
C PRO A 181 6.87 -18.94 1.91
N ARG A 182 6.06 -17.95 1.51
CA ARG A 182 4.89 -17.45 2.26
C ARG A 182 4.24 -18.61 3.01
N SER A 183 4.40 -18.63 4.31
CA SER A 183 3.69 -19.57 5.17
C SER A 183 2.22 -19.15 5.19
N SER A 184 1.43 -19.61 4.23
CA SER A 184 0.07 -20.05 4.53
C SER A 184 0.22 -21.33 5.37
N GLY A 185 0.60 -21.14 6.64
CA GLY A 185 0.97 -22.21 7.54
C GLY A 185 -0.26 -22.93 8.07
N ILE A 186 -0.77 -23.89 7.30
CA ILE A 186 -1.23 -25.14 7.90
C ILE A 186 0.05 -25.89 8.28
N GLY A 187 0.54 -25.61 9.49
CA GLY A 187 1.54 -26.47 10.12
C GLY A 187 0.82 -27.74 10.57
N LYS A 188 1.07 -28.88 9.90
CA LYS A 188 0.85 -30.18 10.52
C LYS A 188 1.83 -30.28 11.69
N ASN A 189 1.34 -30.11 12.90
CA ASN A 189 2.12 -30.36 14.10
C ASN A 189 1.79 -31.77 14.60
N ASP A 190 2.72 -32.70 14.41
CA ASP A 190 2.70 -34.05 14.96
C ASP A 190 3.07 -34.04 16.45
N ASN A 191 2.45 -33.17 17.25
CA ASN A 191 2.53 -33.24 18.71
C ASN A 191 1.24 -32.67 19.33
N ARG A 192 0.49 -33.58 19.95
CA ARG A 192 -0.72 -33.31 20.74
C ARG A 192 -0.39 -32.38 21.90
N TRP A 193 -0.60 -31.07 21.76
CA TRP A 193 -1.06 -30.15 22.81
C TRP A 193 -1.49 -28.82 22.15
N MET A 194 -2.79 -28.53 22.19
CA MET A 194 -3.35 -27.25 21.73
C MET A 194 -2.87 -26.11 22.66
N MET A 195 -1.97 -25.26 22.17
CA MET A 195 -1.79 -23.91 22.69
C MET A 195 -2.39 -22.91 21.70
N LEU A 196 -3.55 -22.35 22.07
CA LEU A 196 -4.13 -21.14 21.52
C LEU A 196 -3.10 -20.00 21.66
N THR A 197 -2.36 -19.72 20.58
CA THR A 197 -1.48 -18.54 20.51
C THR A 197 -2.08 -17.56 19.52
N ARG A 198 -2.35 -16.34 20.02
CA ARG A 198 -3.15 -15.25 19.44
C ARG A 198 -2.95 -15.07 17.93
N VAL A 199 -3.98 -15.47 17.18
CA VAL A 199 -4.11 -15.32 15.72
C VAL A 199 -4.42 -13.86 15.40
N LEU A 200 -3.74 -13.35 14.36
CA LEU A 200 -4.05 -12.09 13.67
C LEU A 200 -5.55 -12.01 13.34
N GLY A 201 -6.22 -10.97 13.83
CA GLY A 201 -7.56 -10.64 13.36
C GLY A 201 -7.49 -9.98 11.99
N PHE A 202 -7.78 -10.72 10.93
CA PHE A 202 -8.35 -10.12 9.71
C PHE A 202 -9.81 -9.83 10.02
N VAL A 203 -10.16 -8.57 10.27
CA VAL A 203 -11.57 -8.18 10.31
C VAL A 203 -11.97 -7.79 8.89
N VAL A 204 -12.45 -8.76 8.13
CA VAL A 204 -13.21 -8.50 6.91
C VAL A 204 -14.65 -8.28 7.36
N ILE A 205 -15.08 -7.02 7.45
CA ILE A 205 -16.48 -6.71 7.73
C ILE A 205 -17.24 -6.86 6.41
N MET A 206 -17.87 -8.02 6.21
CA MET A 206 -18.92 -8.18 5.22
C MET A 206 -20.26 -8.08 5.94
N LEU A 207 -21.13 -7.16 5.48
CA LEU A 207 -22.54 -7.12 5.87
C LEU A 207 -23.39 -7.83 4.80
#